data_AF-A0A6L9Q8C6-F1
#
_entry.id   AF-A0A6L9Q8C6-F1
#
_cell.length_a   1.000
_cell.length_b   1.000
_cell.length_c   1.000
_cell.angle_alpha   90.00
_cell.angle_beta   90.00
_cell.angle_gamma   90.00
#
_symmetry.space_group_name_H-M   'P 1'
#
loop_
_entity.id
_entity.type
_entity.pdbx_description
1 polymer ?
#
loop_
_entity_poly.entity_id
_entity_poly.type
_entity_poly.pdbx_seq_one_letter_code
_entity_poly.pdbx_strand_id
1 'polypeptide(L)' 'TEAPLLAALGVDDPAVLEPVLPNLPVTGAELAWAVRHEGALDAGDLLDRRTRIGLVAADREAALPAAEALLSGAALH' A
#
# COMPACT_ATOMS: atom_id res chain seq x y z
N THR A 1 -6.16 -6.96 17.06
CA THR A 1 -5.56 -5.68 16.63
C THR A 1 -4.51 -6.00 15.60
N GLU A 2 -4.60 -5.41 14.41
CA GLU A 2 -3.70 -5.69 13.28
C GLU A 2 -2.39 -4.89 13.33
N ALA A 3 -2.33 -3.85 14.19
CA ALA A 3 -1.17 -2.98 14.32
C ALA A 3 0.20 -3.69 14.54
N PRO A 4 0.32 -4.77 15.34
CA PRO A 4 1.60 -5.49 15.46
C PRO A 4 2.02 -6.22 14.19
N LEU A 5 1.04 -6.66 13.38
CA LEU A 5 1.30 -7.38 12.13
C LEU A 5 1.70 -6.44 11.00
N LEU A 6 1.10 -5.25 10.94
CA LEU A 6 1.53 -4.18 10.03
C LEU A 6 2.98 -3.75 10.33
N ALA A 7 3.33 -3.61 11.61
CA ALA A 7 4.71 -3.30 12.02
C ALA A 7 5.71 -4.40 11.62
N ALA A 8 5.31 -5.67 11.64
CA ALA A 8 6.16 -6.78 11.23
C ALA A 8 6.48 -6.77 9.72
N LEU A 9 5.61 -6.21 8.87
CA LEU A 9 5.89 -6.06 7.43
C LEU A 9 7.07 -5.12 7.16
N GLY A 10 7.31 -4.13 8.04
CA GLY A 10 8.42 -3.19 7.93
C GLY A 10 9.80 -3.77 8.27
N VAL A 11 9.87 -5.03 8.72
CA VAL A 11 11.16 -5.70 9.00
C VAL A 11 11.89 -6.04 7.70
N ASP A 12 11.15 -6.48 6.68
CA ASP A 12 11.73 -6.89 5.40
C ASP A 12 11.94 -5.69 4.46
N ASP A 13 11.05 -4.70 4.52
CA ASP A 13 11.13 -3.46 3.75
C ASP A 13 10.68 -2.28 4.62
N PRO A 14 11.62 -1.54 5.26
CA PRO A 14 11.27 -0.41 6.11
C PRO A 14 10.48 0.70 5.41
N ALA A 15 10.61 0.83 4.07
CA ALA A 15 9.91 1.87 3.31
C ALA A 15 8.40 1.68 3.34
N VAL A 16 7.90 0.47 3.60
CA VAL A 16 6.45 0.22 3.73
C VAL A 16 5.85 0.89 4.97
N LEU A 17 6.66 1.29 5.95
CA LEU A 17 6.18 2.00 7.14
C LEU A 17 5.92 3.49 6.87
N GLU A 18 6.43 4.01 5.75
CA GLU A 18 6.20 5.39 5.33
C GLU A 18 4.85 5.52 4.60
N PRO A 19 4.25 6.72 4.63
CA PRO A 19 3.11 7.02 3.79
C PRO A 19 3.39 6.76 2.31
N VAL A 20 2.43 6.15 1.61
CA VAL A 20 2.49 5.96 0.14
C VAL A 20 2.58 7.30 -0.57
N LEU A 21 1.88 8.32 -0.04
CA LEU A 21 1.98 9.71 -0.47
C LEU A 21 2.16 10.62 0.75
N PRO A 22 2.98 11.69 0.66
CA PRO A 22 3.26 12.57 1.80
C PRO A 22 2.03 13.24 2.42
N ASN A 23 0.96 13.42 1.64
CA ASN A 23 -0.28 14.08 2.04
C ASN A 23 -1.38 13.13 2.53
N LEU A 24 -1.14 11.81 2.54
CA LEU A 24 -2.13 10.80 2.93
C LEU A 24 -1.65 9.97 4.12
N PRO A 25 -2.56 9.47 4.98
CA PRO A 25 -2.16 8.64 6.11
C PRO A 25 -1.92 7.17 5.74
N VAL A 26 -2.20 6.77 4.49
CA VAL A 26 -2.08 5.40 4.02
C VAL A 26 -0.62 5.04 3.82
N THR A 27 -0.17 3.97 4.45
CA THR A 27 1.20 3.44 4.41
C THR A 27 1.35 2.29 3.42
N GLY A 28 2.58 2.02 2.99
CA GLY A 28 2.87 0.82 2.19
C GLY A 28 2.51 -0.49 2.91
N ALA A 29 2.56 -0.50 4.24
CA ALA A 29 2.25 -1.64 5.08
C ALA A 29 0.76 -2.03 4.97
N GLU A 30 -0.14 -1.05 4.92
CA GLU A 30 -1.57 -1.29 4.71
C GLU A 30 -1.84 -1.88 3.32
N LEU A 31 -1.14 -1.40 2.29
CA LEU A 31 -1.22 -1.98 0.94
C LEU A 31 -0.64 -3.40 0.89
N ALA A 32 0.50 -3.64 1.52
CA ALA A 32 1.13 -4.96 1.58
C ALA A 32 0.26 -5.97 2.35
N TRP A 33 -0.40 -5.52 3.43
CA TRP A 33 -1.36 -6.31 4.18
C TRP A 33 -2.54 -6.74 3.30
N ALA A 34 -3.12 -5.78 2.58
CA ALA A 34 -4.22 -6.04 1.66
C ALA A 34 -3.88 -7.11 0.62
N VAL A 35 -2.66 -7.08 0.05
CA VAL A 35 -2.19 -8.11 -0.89
C VAL A 35 -2.05 -9.47 -0.19
N ARG A 36 -1.31 -9.52 0.93
CA ARG A 36 -0.89 -10.78 1.56
C ARG A 36 -2.01 -11.48 2.35
N HIS A 37 -2.93 -10.72 2.93
CA HIS A 37 -3.90 -11.23 3.91
C HIS A 37 -5.35 -11.01 3.50
N GLU A 38 -5.63 -10.03 2.65
CA GLU A 38 -7.01 -9.71 2.24
C GLU A 38 -7.29 -10.04 0.78
N GLY A 39 -6.32 -10.57 0.04
CA GLY A 39 -6.49 -11.02 -1.33
C GLY A 39 -6.64 -9.90 -2.36
N ALA A 40 -5.96 -8.76 -2.18
CA ALA A 40 -5.85 -7.75 -3.24
C ALA A 40 -5.09 -8.33 -4.44
N LEU A 41 -5.72 -8.33 -5.62
CA LEU A 41 -5.12 -8.91 -6.83
C LEU A 41 -4.69 -7.88 -7.86
N ASP A 42 -5.12 -6.63 -7.70
CA ASP A 42 -4.78 -5.54 -8.63
C ASP A 42 -4.72 -4.18 -7.93
N ALA A 43 -4.15 -3.19 -8.63
CA ALA A 43 -3.96 -1.84 -8.10
C ALA A 43 -5.28 -1.10 -7.90
N GLY A 44 -6.34 -1.44 -8.65
CA GLY A 44 -7.66 -0.84 -8.46
C GLY A 44 -8.28 -1.27 -7.14
N ASP A 45 -8.12 -2.53 -6.75
CA ASP A 45 -8.60 -3.02 -5.47
C ASP A 45 -7.88 -2.34 -4.28
N LEU A 46 -6.57 -2.10 -4.42
CA LEU A 46 -5.78 -1.36 -3.44
C LEU A 46 -6.18 0.12 -3.36
N LEU A 47 -6.11 0.83 -4.48
CA LEU A 47 -6.23 2.29 -4.53
C LEU A 47 -7.68 2.76 -4.49
N ASP A 48 -8.58 2.06 -5.17
CA ASP A 48 -9.95 2.53 -5.40
C ASP A 48 -10.94 1.96 -4.38
N ARG A 49 -10.71 0.75 -3.85
CA ARG A 49 -11.63 0.08 -2.91
C ARG A 49 -11.18 0.12 -1.45
N ARG A 50 -9.98 -0.38 -1.13
CA ARG A 50 -9.51 -0.50 0.26
C ARG A 50 -9.12 0.82 0.89
N THR A 51 -8.38 1.63 0.15
CA THR A 51 -7.80 2.88 0.67
C THR A 51 -8.53 4.13 0.20
N ARG A 52 -9.25 4.04 -0.93
CA ARG A 52 -9.95 5.15 -1.59
C ARG A 52 -9.04 6.32 -1.99
N ILE A 53 -7.72 6.11 -2.10
CA ILE A 53 -6.79 7.05 -2.75
C ILE A 53 -7.30 7.43 -4.15
N GLY A 54 -7.92 6.45 -4.83
CA GLY A 54 -8.56 6.57 -6.14
C GLY A 54 -9.62 7.67 -6.29
N LEU A 55 -10.15 8.21 -5.21
CA LEU A 55 -11.15 9.29 -5.26
C LEU A 55 -10.56 10.61 -5.78
N VAL A 56 -9.25 10.81 -5.64
CA VAL A 56 -8.53 11.95 -6.19
C VAL A 56 -7.62 11.43 -7.32
N ALA A 57 -7.89 11.84 -8.55
CA ALA A 57 -7.20 11.31 -9.73
C ALA A 57 -5.67 11.50 -9.65
N ALA A 58 -5.21 12.66 -9.18
CA ALA A 58 -3.78 12.96 -9.04
C ALA A 58 -3.11 12.07 -7.98
N ASP A 59 -3.76 11.83 -6.84
CA ASP A 59 -3.23 10.94 -5.80
C ASP A 59 -3.22 9.49 -6.29
N ARG A 60 -4.25 9.07 -7.03
CA ARG A 60 -4.29 7.74 -7.64
C ARG A 60 -3.12 7.51 -8.60
N GLU A 61 -2.85 8.47 -9.47
CA GLU A 61 -1.73 8.41 -10.41
C GLU A 61 -0.39 8.34 -9.67
N ALA A 62 -0.22 9.17 -8.65
CA ALA A 62 1.00 9.21 -7.84
C ALA A 62 1.23 7.92 -7.03
N ALA A 63 0.16 7.27 -6.55
CA ALA A 63 0.24 6.05 -5.74
C ALA A 63 0.35 4.76 -6.58
N LEU A 64 0.07 4.82 -7.87
CA LEU A 64 0.06 3.64 -8.76
C LEU A 64 1.38 2.85 -8.76
N PRO A 65 2.56 3.47 -8.88
CA PRO A 65 3.83 2.73 -8.89
C PRO A 65 4.06 1.94 -7.60
N ALA A 66 3.70 2.49 -6.44
CA ALA A 66 3.83 1.81 -5.16
C ALA A 66 2.90 0.59 -5.05
N ALA A 67 1.66 0.72 -5.53
CA ALA A 67 0.71 -0.40 -5.56
C ALA A 67 1.20 -1.53 -6.47
N GLU A 68 1.72 -1.21 -7.66
CA GLU A 68 2.25 -2.18 -8.63
C GLU A 68 3.52 -2.89 -8.12
N ALA A 69 4.40 -2.17 -7.44
CA ALA A 69 5.58 -2.76 -6.79
C ALA A 69 5.18 -3.84 -5.77
N LEU A 70 4.21 -3.53 -4.89
CA LEU A 70 3.75 -4.47 -3.88
C LEU A 70 3.04 -5.70 -4.47
N LEU A 71 2.26 -5.51 -5.54
CA LEU A 71 1.60 -6.62 -6.25
C LEU A 71 2.57 -7.55 -6.95
N SER A 72 3.69 -7.02 -7.47
CA SER A 72 4.75 -7.81 -8.09
C SER A 72 5.73 -8.42 -7.08
N GLY A 73 5.58 -8.11 -5.80
CA GLY A 73 6.52 -8.53 -4.74
C GLY A 73 7.86 -7.81 -4.79
N ALA A 74 7.95 -6.70 -5.53
CA ALA A 74 9.10 -5.82 -5.53
C ALA A 74 9.13 -4.96 -4.26
N ALA A 75 10.33 -4.58 -3.83
CA ALA A 75 10.51 -3.64 -2.73
C ALA A 75 10.14 -2.21 -3.16
N LEU A 76 9.68 -1.41 -2.20
CA LEU A 76 9.50 0.04 -2.37
C LEU A 76 10.87 0.70 -2.18
N HIS A 77 11.54 1.05 -3.28
CA HIS A 77 12.86 1.71 -3.28
C HIS A 77 12.81 3.04 -4.02
#